data_AF-A0A5E9ARN1-F1
#
_entry.id   AF-A0A5E9ARN1-F1
#
_cell.length_a   1.000
_cell.length_b   1.000
_cell.length_c   1.000
_cell.angle_alpha   90.00
_cell.angle_beta   90.00
_cell.angle_gamma   90.00
#
_symmetry.space_group_name_H-M   'P 1'
#
loop_
_entity.id
_entity.type
_entity.pdbx_description
1 polymer ?
#
loop_
_entity_poly.entity_id
_entity_poly.type
_entity_poly.pdbx_seq_one_letter_code
_entity_poly.pdbx_strand_id
1 'polypeptide(L)'
;PGTAIEDAVAKAVRSALATEQGSVLAFLPGQREIERTAERLQGNVAADTDIVPLYGQLDNRAQDQAIKPAPAGRRKVVLATSIAETSITIDGVRVVIDPGLSRLPRYEPASGLTRLETVRVSRASA
;
A
#
# COMPACT_ATOMS: atom_id res chain seq x y z
N PRO A 1 16.46 -13.95 -9.05
CA PRO A 1 16.27 -12.50 -8.80
C PRO A 1 14.80 -12.23 -8.47
N GLY A 2 14.49 -11.96 -7.20
CA GLY A 2 13.11 -11.70 -6.78
C GLY A 2 12.59 -10.42 -7.45
N THR A 3 11.38 -10.49 -8.01
CA THR A 3 10.66 -9.31 -8.51
C THR A 3 10.62 -8.25 -7.41
N ALA A 4 10.94 -6.99 -7.74
CA ALA A 4 10.83 -5.89 -6.79
C ALA A 4 9.39 -5.83 -6.26
N ILE A 5 9.21 -5.63 -4.96
CA ILE A 5 7.89 -5.68 -4.31
C ILE A 5 6.90 -4.74 -4.97
N GLU A 6 7.37 -3.58 -5.42
CA GLU A 6 6.58 -2.56 -6.07
C GLU A 6 6.01 -3.05 -7.42
N ASP A 7 6.71 -3.96 -8.13
CA ASP A 7 6.24 -4.58 -9.39
C ASP A 7 5.21 -5.66 -9.10
N ALA A 8 5.47 -6.47 -8.09
CA ALA A 8 4.57 -7.52 -7.66
C ALA A 8 3.22 -6.94 -7.20
N VAL A 9 3.26 -5.90 -6.35
CA VAL A 9 2.07 -5.21 -5.87
C VAL A 9 1.36 -4.50 -7.00
N ALA A 10 2.06 -3.74 -7.86
CA ALA A 10 1.42 -3.07 -9.00
C ALA A 10 0.73 -4.07 -9.95
N LYS A 11 1.35 -5.23 -10.20
CA LYS A 11 0.73 -6.30 -10.99
C LYS A 11 -0.52 -6.87 -10.31
N ALA A 12 -0.45 -7.14 -9.01
CA ALA A 12 -1.58 -7.65 -8.24
C ALA A 12 -2.76 -6.65 -8.23
N VAL A 13 -2.48 -5.35 -8.04
CA VAL A 13 -3.49 -4.29 -8.11
C VAL A 13 -4.17 -4.25 -9.48
N ARG A 14 -3.41 -4.26 -10.58
CA ARG A 14 -4.00 -4.26 -11.92
C ARG A 14 -4.86 -5.50 -12.19
N SER A 15 -4.41 -6.66 -11.70
CA SER A 15 -5.20 -7.89 -11.80
C SER A 15 -6.51 -7.79 -11.03
N ALA A 16 -6.47 -7.24 -9.81
CA ALA A 16 -7.66 -7.04 -8.99
C ALA A 16 -8.65 -6.06 -9.63
N LEU A 17 -8.16 -4.93 -10.17
CA LEU A 17 -9.00 -3.94 -10.84
C LEU A 17 -9.68 -4.47 -12.11
N ALA A 18 -9.07 -5.46 -12.77
CA ALA A 18 -9.64 -6.10 -13.96
C ALA A 18 -10.79 -7.07 -13.63
N THR A 19 -10.77 -7.69 -12.44
CA THR A 19 -11.75 -8.71 -12.04
C THR A 19 -12.81 -8.18 -11.08
N GLU A 20 -12.49 -7.13 -10.32
CA GLU A 20 -13.32 -6.62 -9.22
C GLU A 20 -13.80 -5.18 -9.46
N GLN A 21 -15.03 -4.90 -9.05
CA GLN A 21 -15.64 -3.57 -9.18
C GLN A 21 -15.49 -2.70 -7.92
N GLY A 22 -14.77 -3.20 -6.91
CA GLY A 22 -14.52 -2.47 -5.68
C GLY A 22 -13.22 -1.68 -5.66
N SER A 23 -13.02 -0.97 -4.57
CA SER A 23 -11.73 -0.35 -4.25
C SER A 23 -10.74 -1.41 -3.75
N VAL A 24 -9.46 -1.09 -3.88
CA VAL A 24 -8.34 -1.96 -3.48
C VAL A 24 -7.57 -1.28 -2.35
N LEU A 25 -7.20 -2.03 -1.33
CA LEU A 25 -6.23 -1.63 -0.31
C LEU A 25 -4.99 -2.51 -0.48
N ALA A 26 -3.83 -1.90 -0.71
CA ALA A 26 -2.56 -2.63 -0.82
C ALA A 26 -1.58 -2.15 0.26
N PHE A 27 -1.03 -3.09 0.99
CA PHE A 27 -0.02 -2.83 2.02
C PHE A 27 1.38 -2.88 1.44
N LEU A 28 2.20 -1.91 1.83
CA LEU A 28 3.60 -1.80 1.43
C LEU A 28 4.49 -1.49 2.65
N PRO A 29 5.77 -1.89 2.63
CA PRO A 29 6.66 -1.73 3.78
C PRO A 29 6.93 -0.29 4.22
N GLY A 30 6.72 0.71 3.36
CA GLY A 30 7.03 2.10 3.66
C GLY A 30 6.69 3.07 2.53
N GLN A 31 6.85 4.36 2.81
CA GLN A 31 6.57 5.46 1.87
C GLN A 31 7.29 5.28 0.52
N ARG A 32 8.57 4.90 0.52
CA ARG A 32 9.34 4.70 -0.72
C ARG A 32 8.70 3.67 -1.64
N GLU A 33 8.20 2.57 -1.08
CA GLU A 33 7.53 1.53 -1.86
C GLU A 33 6.15 2.00 -2.34
N ILE A 34 5.42 2.74 -1.50
CA ILE A 34 4.13 3.33 -1.83
C ILE A 34 4.26 4.25 -3.05
N GLU A 35 5.18 5.19 -3.01
CA GLU A 35 5.39 6.17 -4.09
C GLU A 35 5.79 5.48 -5.39
N ARG A 36 6.76 4.56 -5.34
CA ARG A 36 7.20 3.78 -6.53
C ARG A 36 6.09 2.90 -7.09
N THR A 37 5.24 2.35 -6.24
CA THR A 37 4.08 1.55 -6.68
C THR A 37 3.02 2.44 -7.30
N ALA A 38 2.79 3.64 -6.74
CA ALA A 38 1.90 4.65 -7.31
C ALA A 38 2.37 5.06 -8.71
N GLU A 39 3.66 5.36 -8.88
CA GLU A 39 4.27 5.67 -10.19
C GLU A 39 4.04 4.55 -11.21
N ARG A 40 4.16 3.28 -10.80
CA ARG A 40 3.92 2.11 -11.69
C ARG A 40 2.45 1.93 -12.05
N LEU A 41 1.53 2.44 -11.23
CA LEU A 41 0.09 2.37 -11.46
C LEU A 41 -0.42 3.59 -12.24
N GLN A 42 0.23 4.75 -12.10
CA GLN A 42 -0.12 5.96 -12.84
C GLN A 42 -0.07 5.70 -14.36
N GLY A 43 -1.15 6.05 -15.05
CA GLY A 43 -1.31 5.80 -16.49
C GLY A 43 -1.58 4.34 -16.87
N ASN A 44 -1.53 3.40 -15.92
CA ASN A 44 -1.75 1.96 -16.14
C ASN A 44 -3.03 1.43 -15.46
N VAL A 45 -3.87 2.33 -14.97
CA VAL A 45 -5.20 2.04 -14.40
C VAL A 45 -6.25 2.88 -15.11
N ALA A 46 -7.52 2.49 -15.01
CA ALA A 46 -8.62 3.20 -15.64
C ALA A 46 -8.81 4.61 -15.05
N ALA A 47 -9.35 5.54 -15.84
CA ALA A 47 -9.50 6.95 -15.46
C ALA A 47 -10.51 7.19 -14.32
N ASP A 48 -11.36 6.20 -14.04
CA ASP A 48 -12.29 6.15 -12.90
C ASP A 48 -11.61 5.65 -11.61
N THR A 49 -10.32 5.34 -11.65
CA THR A 49 -9.56 4.79 -10.51
C THR A 49 -8.57 5.79 -9.95
N ASP A 50 -8.78 6.18 -8.69
CA ASP A 50 -7.90 7.09 -7.97
C ASP A 50 -6.81 6.34 -7.20
N ILE A 51 -5.54 6.68 -7.42
CA ILE A 51 -4.42 6.11 -6.67
C ILE A 51 -4.13 7.03 -5.48
N VAL A 52 -4.32 6.51 -4.26
CA VAL A 52 -4.25 7.31 -3.04
C VAL A 52 -3.21 6.74 -2.07
N PRO A 53 -2.08 7.42 -1.83
CA PRO A 53 -1.11 6.99 -0.83
C PRO A 53 -1.64 7.22 0.59
N LEU A 54 -1.24 6.37 1.53
CA LEU A 54 -1.59 6.48 2.95
C LEU A 54 -0.42 6.09 3.86
N TYR A 55 0.29 7.07 4.39
CA TYR A 55 1.40 6.89 5.32
C TYR A 55 1.47 8.05 6.33
N GLY A 56 2.11 7.84 7.48
CA GLY A 56 2.00 8.74 8.64
C GLY A 56 2.58 10.16 8.47
N GLN A 57 3.36 10.42 7.41
CA GLN A 57 3.87 11.77 7.10
C GLN A 57 2.89 12.62 6.28
N LEU A 58 1.76 12.06 5.83
CA LEU A 58 0.74 12.82 5.12
C LEU A 58 0.03 13.81 6.06
N ASP A 59 -0.44 14.92 5.51
CA ASP A 59 -1.31 15.85 6.24
C ASP A 59 -2.66 15.21 6.55
N ASN A 60 -3.34 15.71 7.59
CA ASN A 60 -4.63 15.16 8.04
C ASN A 60 -5.66 15.12 6.90
N ARG A 61 -5.61 16.11 6.00
CA ARG A 61 -6.52 16.18 4.86
C ARG A 61 -6.28 15.04 3.87
N ALA A 62 -5.03 14.73 3.51
CA ALA A 62 -4.75 13.60 2.61
C ALA A 62 -5.07 12.26 3.27
N GLN A 63 -4.79 12.11 4.57
CA GLN A 63 -5.18 10.91 5.31
C GLN A 63 -6.70 10.71 5.30
N ASP A 64 -7.47 11.76 5.58
CA ASP A 64 -8.94 11.73 5.52
C ASP A 64 -9.45 11.34 4.13
N GLN A 65 -8.84 11.85 3.05
CA GLN A 65 -9.23 11.49 1.69
C GLN A 65 -8.93 10.02 1.36
N ALA A 66 -7.84 9.46 1.88
CA ALA A 66 -7.55 8.05 1.73
C ALA A 66 -8.63 7.18 2.40
N ILE A 67 -9.10 7.60 3.58
CA ILE A 67 -10.10 6.87 4.38
C ILE A 67 -11.51 7.00 3.78
N LYS A 68 -11.93 8.22 3.38
CA LYS A 68 -13.30 8.50 2.88
C LYS A 68 -13.66 7.69 1.64
N PRO A 69 -14.82 7.02 1.56
CA PRO A 69 -15.20 6.20 0.40
C PRO A 69 -15.03 6.92 -0.94
N ALA A 70 -14.74 6.14 -2.00
CA ALA A 70 -14.62 6.69 -3.34
C ALA A 70 -15.95 7.34 -3.78
N PRO A 71 -15.94 8.45 -4.54
CA PRO A 71 -17.15 9.03 -5.10
C PRO A 71 -17.93 8.02 -5.94
N ALA A 72 -19.25 8.21 -6.05
CA ALA A 72 -20.09 7.33 -6.86
C ALA A 72 -19.58 7.23 -8.31
N GLY A 73 -19.47 6.00 -8.82
CA GLY A 73 -18.94 5.72 -10.15
C GLY A 73 -17.41 5.76 -10.26
N ARG A 74 -16.69 5.96 -9.15
CA ARG A 74 -15.23 5.86 -9.08
C ARG A 74 -14.80 4.73 -8.15
N ARG A 75 -13.56 4.30 -8.32
CA ARG A 75 -12.87 3.35 -7.43
C ARG A 75 -11.59 4.01 -6.94
N LYS A 76 -11.05 3.48 -5.84
CA LYS A 76 -9.72 3.89 -5.37
C LYS A 76 -8.80 2.69 -5.17
N VAL A 77 -7.51 2.95 -5.29
CA VAL A 77 -6.43 2.08 -4.83
C VAL A 77 -5.72 2.81 -3.72
N VAL A 78 -5.93 2.37 -2.48
CA VAL A 78 -5.22 2.89 -1.32
C VAL A 78 -3.93 2.12 -1.14
N LEU A 79 -2.79 2.82 -1.19
CA LEU A 79 -1.46 2.25 -0.98
C LEU A 79 -0.99 2.63 0.42
N ALA A 80 -1.05 1.70 1.36
CA ALA A 80 -0.86 1.97 2.79
C ALA A 80 0.35 1.26 3.39
N THR A 81 0.91 1.77 4.48
CA THR A 81 1.82 0.98 5.33
C THR A 81 1.05 0.07 6.28
N SER A 82 1.61 -1.07 6.69
CA SER A 82 1.01 -1.95 7.72
C SER A 82 0.92 -1.29 9.11
N ILE A 83 1.57 -0.15 9.36
CA ILE A 83 1.28 0.66 10.57
C ILE A 83 -0.17 1.18 10.55
N ALA A 84 -0.80 1.23 9.37
CA ALA A 84 -2.20 1.58 9.18
C ALA A 84 -3.16 0.37 9.39
N GLU A 85 -2.64 -0.81 9.72
CA GLU A 85 -3.40 -2.07 9.83
C GLU A 85 -4.37 -2.06 11.02
N THR A 86 -4.07 -1.32 12.10
CA THR A 86 -4.79 -1.54 13.36
C THR A 86 -6.23 -1.01 13.39
N SER A 87 -6.70 -0.14 12.47
CA SER A 87 -8.09 0.37 12.53
C SER A 87 -8.59 1.08 11.26
N ILE A 88 -8.09 0.75 10.06
CA ILE A 88 -8.56 1.46 8.85
C ILE A 88 -9.72 0.72 8.19
N THR A 89 -10.93 1.20 8.47
CA THR A 89 -12.13 0.86 7.69
C THR A 89 -12.22 1.84 6.53
N ILE A 90 -11.86 1.39 5.32
CA ILE A 90 -12.14 2.14 4.09
C ILE A 90 -13.38 1.54 3.43
N ASP A 91 -14.49 2.28 3.50
CA ASP A 91 -15.73 1.87 2.85
C ASP A 91 -15.54 1.68 1.35
N GLY A 92 -16.07 0.57 0.83
CA GLY A 92 -16.00 0.21 -0.58
C GLY A 92 -14.75 -0.57 -0.99
N VAL A 93 -13.82 -0.89 -0.07
CA VAL A 93 -12.73 -1.83 -0.34
C VAL A 93 -13.30 -3.26 -0.48
N ARG A 94 -12.98 -3.92 -1.58
CA ARG A 94 -13.35 -5.32 -1.85
C ARG A 94 -12.15 -6.25 -1.92
N VAL A 95 -10.96 -5.69 -2.15
CA VAL A 95 -9.72 -6.45 -2.29
C VAL A 95 -8.67 -5.87 -1.37
N VAL A 96 -8.04 -6.74 -0.58
CA VAL A 96 -6.87 -6.43 0.23
C VAL A 96 -5.67 -7.20 -0.33
N ILE A 97 -4.57 -6.49 -0.57
CA ILE A 97 -3.31 -7.05 -1.06
C ILE A 97 -2.26 -6.84 0.03
N ASP A 98 -1.79 -7.93 0.62
CA ASP A 98 -0.68 -7.90 1.58
C ASP A 98 0.48 -8.76 1.05
N PRO A 99 1.66 -8.17 0.78
CA PRO A 99 2.86 -8.92 0.41
C PRO A 99 3.52 -9.64 1.60
N GLY A 100 3.01 -9.47 2.83
CA GLY A 100 3.53 -10.08 4.05
C GLY A 100 4.92 -9.55 4.42
N LEU A 101 5.19 -8.27 4.16
CA LEU A 101 6.51 -7.63 4.35
C LEU A 101 6.39 -6.32 5.14
N SER A 102 7.30 -6.09 6.09
CA SER A 102 7.35 -4.87 6.91
C SER A 102 8.78 -4.34 7.03
N ARG A 103 8.95 -3.02 7.17
CA ARG A 103 10.27 -2.39 7.46
C ARG A 103 10.45 -2.22 8.95
N LEU A 104 11.45 -2.90 9.51
CA LEU A 104 11.83 -2.75 10.91
C LEU A 104 13.19 -2.06 11.04
N PRO A 105 13.39 -1.19 12.04
CA PRO A 105 14.70 -0.65 12.37
C PRO A 105 15.63 -1.76 12.84
N ARG A 106 16.76 -1.94 12.16
CA ARG A 106 17.85 -2.84 12.53
C ARG A 106 19.10 -2.02 12.80
N TYR A 107 19.59 -2.12 14.03
CA TYR A 107 20.86 -1.53 14.42
C TYR A 107 22.02 -2.32 13.79
N GLU A 108 22.95 -1.61 13.15
CA GLU A 108 24.20 -2.15 12.64
C GLU A 108 25.37 -1.76 13.55
N PRO A 109 25.88 -2.69 14.38
CA PRO A 109 26.95 -2.38 15.34
C PRO A 109 28.25 -1.92 14.68
N ALA A 110 28.50 -2.35 13.44
CA ALA A 110 29.72 -2.01 12.70
C ALA A 110 29.77 -0.54 12.25
N SER A 111 28.61 0.09 12.04
CA SER A 111 28.51 1.50 11.62
C SER A 111 27.94 2.41 12.70
N GLY A 112 27.37 1.85 13.77
CA GLY A 112 26.65 2.60 14.80
C GLY A 112 25.33 3.19 14.30
N LEU A 113 24.87 2.80 13.10
CA LEU A 113 23.68 3.35 12.46
C LEU A 113 22.51 2.37 12.56
N THR A 114 21.30 2.92 12.64
CA THR A 114 20.06 2.15 12.52
C THR A 114 19.55 2.29 11.08
N ARG A 115 19.46 1.18 10.35
CA ARG A 115 18.84 1.13 9.02
C ARG A 115 17.49 0.45 9.07
N LEU A 116 16.59 0.77 8.14
CA LEU A 116 15.34 0.04 7.99
C LEU A 116 15.56 -1.18 7.09
N GLU A 117 15.28 -2.37 7.59
CA GLU A 117 15.36 -3.63 6.83
C GLU A 117 13.96 -4.17 6.58
N THR A 118 13.67 -4.56 5.32
CA THR A 118 12.41 -5.20 4.96
C THR A 118 12.48 -6.68 5.32
N VAL A 119 11.62 -7.10 6.25
CA VAL A 119 11.49 -8.48 6.71
C VAL A 119 10.13 -9.05 6.34
N ARG A 120 10.04 -10.38 6.17
CA ARG A 120 8.73 -11.05 6.10
C ARG A 120 8.05 -10.91 7.45
N VAL A 121 6.83 -10.40 7.44
CA VAL A 121 5.95 -10.49 8.60
C VAL A 121 5.65 -11.98 8.75
N SER A 122 6.16 -12.58 9.83
CA SER A 122 5.84 -13.97 10.14
C SER A 122 4.31 -14.08 10.23
N ARG A 123 3.74 -15.15 9.67
CA ARG A 123 2.32 -15.49 9.79
C ARG A 123 1.97 -15.83 11.26
N ALA A 124 1.91 -14.81 12.09
CA ALA A 124 1.46 -14.79 13.48
C ALA A 124 0.88 -13.38 13.64
N SER A 125 -0.41 -13.18 13.42
CA SER A 125 -1.47 -13.76 14.25
C SER A 125 -2.71 -14.09 13.42
N ALA A 126 -3.28 -15.27 13.69
CA ALA A 126 -4.67 -15.59 13.39
C ALA A 126 -5.57 -15.06 14.53
#